data_AF-A0A2G2HB98-F1
#
_entry.id   AF-A0A2G2HB98-F1
#
_cell.length_a   1.000
_cell.length_b   1.000
_cell.length_c   1.000
_cell.angle_alpha   90.00
_cell.angle_beta   90.00
_cell.angle_gamma   90.00
#
_symmetry.space_group_name_H-M   'P 1'
#
loop_
_entity.id
_entity.type
_entity.pdbx_description
1 polymer ?
#
loop_
_entity_poly.entity_id
_entity_poly.type
_entity_poly.pdbx_seq_one_letter_code
_entity_poly.pdbx_strand_id
1 'polypeptide(L)'
;MTAVEKFFFKSDMFDVLILEPLEHIRGNTDLTYDGILHFFTPEGNSFADEVNQMLKELHNTIVPNAYHENEDILANNVIKRHKWNIYKENSRWKGNDYDELNLLAAAAGRIKSAFDHNTLHFDDMEKGHQKILADILSIILYHRF
;
A
#
# COMPACT_ATOMS: atom_id res chain seq x y z
N MET A 1 -6.74 -12.23 -12.89
CA MET A 1 -6.74 -11.63 -11.54
C MET A 1 -5.89 -12.48 -10.57
N THR A 2 -4.81 -11.91 -10.04
CA THR A 2 -3.94 -12.50 -9.01
C THR A 2 -4.65 -12.55 -7.64
N ALA A 3 -4.07 -13.24 -6.65
CA ALA A 3 -4.65 -13.28 -5.30
C ALA A 3 -4.68 -11.89 -4.64
N VAL A 4 -3.65 -11.08 -4.85
CA VAL A 4 -3.56 -9.71 -4.35
C VAL A 4 -4.59 -8.81 -5.05
N GLU A 5 -4.74 -8.91 -6.37
CA GLU A 5 -5.78 -8.15 -7.08
C GLU A 5 -7.19 -8.54 -6.59
N LYS A 6 -7.44 -9.84 -6.36
CA LYS A 6 -8.72 -10.31 -5.80
C LYS A 6 -8.99 -9.75 -4.40
N PHE A 7 -7.94 -9.59 -3.60
CA PHE A 7 -8.04 -9.09 -2.24
C PHE A 7 -8.56 -7.65 -2.17
N PHE A 8 -8.24 -6.82 -3.17
CA PHE A 8 -8.67 -5.43 -3.27
C PHE A 8 -9.81 -5.20 -4.28
N PHE A 9 -10.28 -6.26 -4.95
CA PHE A 9 -11.23 -6.13 -6.04
C PHE A 9 -12.58 -5.59 -5.56
N LYS A 10 -12.97 -4.41 -6.05
CA LYS A 10 -14.19 -3.70 -5.64
C LYS A 10 -14.26 -3.43 -4.14
N SER A 11 -13.12 -3.12 -3.54
CA SER A 11 -13.07 -2.68 -2.16
C SER A 11 -13.62 -1.26 -2.02
N ASP A 12 -14.62 -1.09 -1.17
CA ASP A 12 -15.19 0.21 -0.83
C ASP A 12 -14.20 1.03 0.02
N MET A 13 -13.34 0.35 0.79
CA MET A 13 -12.39 1.01 1.69
C MET A 13 -11.05 1.34 1.02
N PHE A 14 -10.78 0.84 -0.19
CA PHE A 14 -9.51 1.09 -0.87
C PHE A 14 -9.33 2.58 -1.14
N ASP A 15 -10.29 3.18 -1.84
CA ASP A 15 -10.22 4.60 -2.20
C ASP A 15 -10.24 5.47 -0.93
N VAL A 16 -11.12 5.14 0.02
CA VAL A 16 -11.31 5.88 1.28
C VAL A 16 -10.08 5.86 2.18
N LEU A 17 -9.45 4.69 2.38
CA LEU A 17 -8.34 4.58 3.34
C LEU A 17 -6.97 4.80 2.71
N ILE A 18 -6.83 4.57 1.40
CA ILE A 18 -5.54 4.57 0.72
C ILE A 18 -5.37 5.82 -0.14
N LEU A 19 -6.39 6.21 -0.90
CA LEU A 19 -6.29 7.25 -1.94
C LEU A 19 -6.80 8.62 -1.50
N GLU A 20 -7.91 8.71 -0.77
CA GLU A 20 -8.40 9.98 -0.20
C GLU A 20 -7.34 10.73 0.62
N PRO A 21 -6.50 10.07 1.46
CA PRO A 21 -5.40 10.77 2.13
C PRO A 21 -4.40 11.45 1.18
N LEU A 22 -4.36 11.01 -0.08
CA LEU A 22 -3.47 11.48 -1.14
C LEU A 22 -4.17 12.40 -2.16
N GLU A 23 -5.44 12.77 -1.95
CA GLU A 23 -6.22 13.62 -2.88
C GLU A 23 -5.51 14.94 -3.21
N HIS A 24 -4.78 15.50 -2.23
CA HIS A 24 -4.00 16.73 -2.39
C HIS A 24 -2.82 16.61 -3.39
N ILE A 25 -2.49 15.39 -3.82
CA ILE A 25 -1.44 15.08 -4.81
C ILE A 25 -2.07 14.81 -6.18
N ARG A 26 -3.13 13.99 -6.19
CA ARG A 26 -3.91 13.61 -7.36
C ARG A 26 -5.38 13.81 -7.01
N GLY A 27 -6.02 14.76 -7.68
CA GLY A 27 -7.41 15.14 -7.38
C GLY A 27 -8.45 14.13 -7.87
N ASN A 28 -8.05 13.06 -8.56
CA ASN A 28 -8.92 11.95 -8.90
C ASN A 28 -8.52 10.72 -8.08
N THR A 29 -9.24 10.48 -6.98
CA THR A 29 -9.03 9.33 -6.10
C THR A 29 -9.89 8.14 -6.45
N ASP A 30 -10.93 8.32 -7.28
CA ASP A 30 -11.79 7.24 -7.72
C ASP A 30 -11.08 6.43 -8.81
N LEU A 31 -11.00 5.12 -8.64
CA LEU A 31 -10.38 4.24 -9.63
C LEU A 31 -11.40 3.39 -10.39
N THR A 32 -11.44 3.54 -11.71
CA THR A 32 -12.24 2.68 -12.57
C THR A 32 -11.55 1.34 -12.80
N TYR A 33 -12.14 0.23 -12.36
CA TYR A 33 -11.59 -1.11 -12.59
C TYR A 33 -11.98 -1.67 -13.97
N ASP A 34 -10.99 -2.10 -14.75
CA ASP A 34 -11.19 -2.84 -15.99
C ASP A 34 -11.36 -4.34 -15.70
N GLY A 35 -12.60 -4.84 -15.85
CA GLY A 35 -12.97 -6.23 -15.63
C GLY A 35 -12.30 -7.26 -16.56
N ILE A 36 -11.74 -6.83 -17.68
CA ILE A 36 -11.10 -7.68 -18.70
C ILE A 36 -9.60 -7.71 -18.49
N LEU A 37 -8.98 -6.55 -18.32
CA LEU A 37 -7.54 -6.43 -18.15
C LEU A 37 -7.09 -6.69 -16.71
N HIS A 38 -8.03 -6.68 -15.76
CA HIS A 38 -7.79 -6.83 -14.33
C HIS A 38 -6.89 -5.75 -13.72
N PHE A 39 -6.93 -4.54 -14.28
CA PHE A 39 -6.19 -3.36 -13.85
C PHE A 39 -7.14 -2.18 -13.68
N PHE A 40 -6.72 -1.18 -12.92
CA PHE A 40 -7.39 0.12 -12.93
C PHE A 40 -7.08 0.85 -14.24
N THR A 41 -8.09 1.47 -14.84
CA THR A 41 -7.93 2.25 -16.06
C THR A 41 -7.14 3.52 -15.73
N PRO A 42 -6.01 3.79 -16.41
CA PRO A 42 -5.27 5.02 -16.22
C PRO A 42 -6.12 6.22 -16.63
N GLU A 43 -6.37 7.12 -15.69
CA GLU A 43 -7.15 8.33 -15.89
C GLU A 43 -6.31 9.57 -15.60
N GLY A 44 -6.69 10.71 -16.18
CA GLY A 44 -5.99 11.96 -15.94
C GLY A 44 -6.04 12.33 -14.46
N ASN A 45 -4.88 12.65 -13.89
CA ASN A 45 -4.75 13.09 -12.49
C ASN A 45 -5.20 12.05 -11.45
N SER A 46 -5.12 10.74 -11.75
CA SER A 46 -5.35 9.65 -10.79
C SER A 46 -4.05 8.92 -10.42
N PHE A 47 -4.15 7.99 -9.45
CA PHE A 47 -3.09 7.07 -9.03
C PHE A 47 -3.17 5.68 -9.71
N ALA A 48 -4.00 5.52 -10.74
CA ALA A 48 -4.30 4.21 -11.32
C ALA A 48 -3.05 3.45 -11.78
N ASP A 49 -2.10 4.13 -12.44
CA ASP A 49 -0.85 3.52 -12.91
C ASP A 49 0.03 3.08 -11.74
N GLU A 50 0.22 3.96 -10.75
CA GLU A 50 1.03 3.71 -9.56
C GLU A 50 0.45 2.55 -8.73
N VAL A 51 -0.89 2.47 -8.63
CA VAL A 51 -1.61 1.38 -7.96
C VAL A 51 -1.45 0.06 -8.73
N ASN A 52 -1.63 0.06 -10.05
CA ASN A 52 -1.45 -1.15 -10.86
C ASN A 52 -0.03 -1.72 -10.70
N GLN A 53 0.97 -0.85 -10.71
CA GLN A 53 2.36 -1.25 -10.49
C GLN A 53 2.56 -1.81 -9.07
N MET A 54 2.04 -1.12 -8.05
CA MET A 54 2.12 -1.55 -6.65
C MET A 54 1.50 -2.93 -6.43
N LEU A 55 0.30 -3.17 -6.96
CA LEU A 55 -0.37 -4.47 -6.82
C LEU A 55 0.43 -5.60 -7.48
N LYS A 56 1.03 -5.33 -8.64
CA LYS A 56 1.90 -6.29 -9.32
C LYS A 56 3.17 -6.59 -8.51
N GLU A 57 3.76 -5.60 -7.87
CA GLU A 57 4.95 -5.79 -7.02
C GLU A 57 4.61 -6.53 -5.74
N LEU A 58 3.49 -6.20 -5.08
CA LEU A 58 2.98 -6.95 -3.92
C LEU A 58 2.75 -8.42 -4.25
N HIS A 59 2.17 -8.71 -5.43
CA HIS A 59 2.01 -10.08 -5.88
C HIS A 59 3.33 -10.84 -6.03
N ASN A 60 4.38 -10.18 -6.51
CA ASN A 60 5.70 -10.78 -6.75
C ASN A 60 6.64 -10.73 -5.54
N THR A 61 6.25 -10.06 -4.46
CA THR A 61 7.10 -9.89 -3.29
C THR A 61 7.20 -11.21 -2.52
N ILE A 62 8.43 -11.68 -2.31
CA ILE A 62 8.70 -12.85 -1.47
C ILE A 62 8.53 -12.43 -0.01
N VAL A 63 7.48 -12.94 0.64
CA VAL A 63 7.24 -12.69 2.06
C VAL A 63 8.22 -13.54 2.88
N PRO A 64 9.14 -12.94 3.65
CA PRO A 64 9.99 -13.70 4.56
C PRO A 64 9.14 -14.33 5.67
N ASN A 65 9.53 -15.52 6.15
CA ASN A 65 8.81 -16.23 7.23
C ASN A 65 8.66 -15.38 8.52
N ALA A 66 9.56 -14.41 8.73
CA ALA A 66 9.54 -13.48 9.85
C ALA A 66 9.09 -12.07 9.40
N TYR A 67 7.98 -11.94 8.68
CA TYR A 67 7.49 -10.63 8.20
C TYR A 67 7.22 -9.62 9.33
N HIS A 68 6.97 -10.08 10.56
CA HIS A 68 6.91 -9.22 11.75
C HIS A 68 8.22 -8.47 12.00
N GLU A 69 9.39 -8.97 11.57
CA GLU A 69 10.65 -8.22 11.65
C GLU A 69 10.62 -6.97 10.78
N ASN A 70 9.96 -7.00 9.62
CA ASN A 70 9.78 -5.83 8.77
C ASN A 70 8.79 -4.83 9.41
N GLU A 71 7.75 -5.35 10.07
CA GLU A 71 6.83 -4.52 10.86
C GLU A 71 7.52 -3.90 12.07
N ASP A 72 8.38 -4.66 12.76
CA ASP A 72 9.19 -4.19 13.88
C ASP A 72 10.24 -3.20 13.41
N ILE A 73 10.82 -3.35 12.22
CA ILE A 73 11.70 -2.33 11.61
C ILE A 73 10.90 -1.07 11.34
N LEU A 74 9.70 -1.17 10.76
CA LEU A 74 8.80 -0.03 10.54
C LEU A 74 8.41 0.64 11.86
N ALA A 75 7.95 -0.14 12.84
CA ALA A 75 7.53 0.34 14.15
C ALA A 75 8.70 0.92 14.94
N ASN A 76 9.89 0.29 14.90
CA ASN A 76 11.10 0.85 15.49
C ASN A 76 11.52 2.13 14.77
N ASN A 77 11.36 2.23 13.46
CA ASN A 77 11.65 3.45 12.70
C ASN A 77 10.63 4.55 13.02
N VAL A 78 9.37 4.23 13.26
CA VAL A 78 8.32 5.19 13.69
C VAL A 78 8.52 5.63 15.14
N ILE A 79 8.78 4.69 16.05
CA ILE A 79 8.88 4.91 17.51
C ILE A 79 10.23 5.50 17.93
N LYS A 80 11.36 4.98 17.42
CA LYS A 80 12.70 5.53 17.76
C LYS A 80 12.95 6.87 17.09
N ARG A 81 12.24 7.18 16.01
CA ARG A 81 12.38 8.43 15.28
C ARG A 81 11.04 9.17 15.17
N HIS A 82 10.67 9.90 16.21
CA HIS A 82 10.08 11.24 16.04
C HIS A 82 11.06 12.26 15.36
N LYS A 83 12.08 11.74 14.68
CA LYS A 83 13.06 12.40 13.82
C LYS A 83 13.29 11.51 12.59
N TRP A 84 12.22 11.16 11.89
CA TRP A 84 12.34 10.62 10.54
C TRP A 84 13.32 11.55 9.81
N ASN A 85 14.51 11.05 9.44
CA ASN A 85 15.49 11.82 8.66
C ASN A 85 15.02 11.89 7.20
N ILE A 86 13.71 12.04 7.05
CA ILE A 86 12.96 12.11 5.82
C ILE A 86 12.61 13.58 5.71
N TYR A 87 13.26 14.24 4.78
CA TYR A 87 13.09 15.66 4.53
C TYR A 87 12.43 15.83 3.16
N LYS A 88 11.61 16.88 3.05
CA LYS A 88 10.95 17.22 1.79
C LYS A 88 11.92 18.02 0.93
N GLU A 89 12.33 17.46 -0.20
CA GLU A 89 13.15 18.11 -1.24
C GLU A 89 12.37 18.12 -2.55
N ASN A 90 12.09 19.30 -3.11
CA ASN A 90 11.34 19.47 -4.38
C ASN A 90 9.99 18.74 -4.40
N SER A 91 9.23 18.85 -3.32
CA SER A 91 7.93 18.17 -3.11
C SER A 91 8.00 16.65 -2.91
N ARG A 92 9.19 16.04 -2.92
CA ARG A 92 9.40 14.62 -2.67
C ARG A 92 10.05 14.38 -1.32
N TRP A 93 9.69 13.32 -0.64
CA TRP A 93 10.27 12.97 0.67
C TRP A 93 11.48 12.06 0.46
N LYS A 94 12.65 12.46 0.97
CA LYS A 94 13.94 11.76 0.82
C LYS A 94 14.57 11.45 2.18
N GLY A 95 15.20 10.28 2.33
CA GLY A 95 15.96 9.90 3.53
C GLY A 95 16.56 8.50 3.44
N ASN A 96 17.66 8.25 4.15
CA ASN A 96 18.45 6.99 4.10
C ASN A 96 17.75 5.74 4.67
N ASP A 97 16.61 5.89 5.34
CA ASP A 97 15.84 4.79 5.95
C ASP A 97 14.53 4.51 5.21
N TYR A 98 14.32 5.16 4.06
CA TYR A 98 13.23 4.84 3.15
C TYR A 98 13.65 3.66 2.28
N ASP A 99 13.24 2.46 2.69
CA ASP A 99 13.40 1.25 1.89
C ASP A 99 12.02 0.77 1.46
N GLU A 100 11.60 1.17 0.26
CA GLU A 100 10.34 0.78 -0.35
C GLU A 100 10.17 -0.74 -0.42
N LEU A 101 11.28 -1.50 -0.52
CA LEU A 101 11.24 -2.95 -0.48
C LEU A 101 10.77 -3.47 0.88
N ASN A 102 11.14 -2.81 1.98
CA ASN A 102 10.66 -3.16 3.32
C ASN A 102 9.17 -2.82 3.48
N LEU A 103 8.70 -1.71 2.90
CA LEU A 103 7.28 -1.35 2.90
C LEU A 103 6.45 -2.37 2.10
N LEU A 104 6.91 -2.72 0.89
CA LEU A 104 6.28 -3.76 0.07
C LEU A 104 6.27 -5.11 0.79
N ALA A 105 7.37 -5.50 1.44
CA ALA A 105 7.45 -6.75 2.19
C ALA A 105 6.53 -6.75 3.43
N ALA A 106 6.41 -5.62 4.13
CA ALA A 106 5.48 -5.47 5.25
C ALA A 106 4.01 -5.56 4.80
N ALA A 107 3.65 -4.86 3.72
CA ALA A 107 2.32 -4.93 3.13
C ALA A 107 1.98 -6.34 2.63
N ALA A 108 2.89 -7.00 1.89
CA ALA A 108 2.71 -8.36 1.42
C ALA A 108 2.59 -9.36 2.59
N GLY A 109 3.35 -9.18 3.66
CA GLY A 109 3.24 -9.96 4.90
C GLY A 109 1.87 -9.86 5.55
N ARG A 110 1.29 -8.65 5.61
CA ARG A 110 -0.07 -8.43 6.13
C ARG A 110 -1.15 -9.08 5.28
N ILE A 111 -1.04 -8.98 3.96
CA ILE A 111 -1.97 -9.64 3.04
C ILE A 111 -1.89 -11.17 3.20
N LYS A 112 -0.66 -11.71 3.29
CA LYS A 112 -0.46 -13.15 3.57
C LYS A 112 -1.10 -13.55 4.91
N SER A 113 -0.87 -12.78 5.97
CA SER A 113 -1.45 -13.04 7.28
C SER A 113 -2.98 -13.00 7.25
N ALA A 114 -3.58 -12.06 6.50
CA ALA A 114 -5.03 -12.03 6.27
C ALA A 114 -5.52 -13.33 5.64
N PHE A 115 -4.83 -13.83 4.59
CA PHE A 115 -5.16 -15.11 3.98
C PHE A 115 -5.00 -16.30 4.93
N ASP A 116 -3.94 -16.34 5.73
CA ASP A 116 -3.70 -17.40 6.73
C ASP A 116 -4.84 -17.44 7.78
N HIS A 117 -5.51 -16.31 8.03
CA HIS A 117 -6.68 -16.18 8.90
C HIS A 117 -8.03 -16.23 8.14
N ASN A 118 -8.06 -16.70 6.88
CA ASN A 118 -9.24 -16.76 6.02
C ASN A 118 -9.95 -15.42 5.75
N THR A 119 -9.25 -14.30 5.94
CA THR A 119 -9.71 -12.98 5.51
C THR A 119 -9.30 -12.78 4.05
N LEU A 120 -10.24 -12.98 3.14
CA LEU A 120 -9.96 -13.04 1.70
C LEU A 120 -10.13 -11.71 0.96
N HIS A 121 -10.66 -10.69 1.63
CA HIS A 121 -10.94 -9.38 1.07
C HIS A 121 -10.50 -8.27 2.03
N PHE A 122 -10.04 -7.15 1.48
CA PHE A 122 -9.53 -6.01 2.25
C PHE A 122 -10.60 -5.41 3.18
N ASP A 123 -11.84 -5.33 2.71
CA ASP A 123 -12.96 -4.77 3.50
C ASP A 123 -13.36 -5.64 4.69
N ASP A 124 -12.99 -6.93 4.65
CA ASP A 124 -13.29 -7.89 5.72
C ASP A 124 -12.22 -7.93 6.83
N MET A 125 -11.13 -7.17 6.66
CA MET A 125 -10.05 -7.11 7.65
C MET A 125 -10.52 -6.48 8.96
N GLU A 126 -9.96 -6.97 10.08
CA GLU A 126 -10.06 -6.27 11.36
C GLU A 126 -9.52 -4.83 11.20
N LYS A 127 -10.25 -3.85 11.76
CA LYS A 127 -10.06 -2.41 11.50
C LYS A 127 -8.63 -1.93 11.77
N GLY A 128 -8.00 -2.38 12.85
CA GLY A 128 -6.61 -2.04 13.15
C GLY A 128 -5.64 -2.55 12.09
N HIS A 129 -5.77 -3.82 11.69
CA HIS A 129 -4.95 -4.39 10.62
C HIS A 129 -5.21 -3.76 9.25
N GLN A 130 -6.46 -3.47 8.92
CA GLN A 130 -6.88 -2.78 7.69
C GLN A 130 -6.24 -1.40 7.61
N LYS A 131 -6.34 -0.61 8.68
CA LYS A 131 -5.82 0.76 8.72
C LYS A 131 -4.30 0.80 8.55
N ILE A 132 -3.57 -0.09 9.23
CA ILE A 132 -2.10 -0.13 9.10
C ILE A 132 -1.70 -0.55 7.68
N LEU A 133 -2.37 -1.54 7.09
CA LEU A 133 -2.11 -1.91 5.70
C LEU A 133 -2.38 -0.72 4.78
N ALA A 134 -3.50 -0.02 4.96
CA ALA A 134 -3.83 1.17 4.17
C ALA A 134 -2.74 2.25 4.28
N ASP A 135 -2.29 2.56 5.50
CA ASP A 135 -1.25 3.57 5.74
C ASP A 135 0.07 3.21 5.04
N ILE A 136 0.48 1.94 5.07
CA ILE A 136 1.68 1.47 4.36
C ILE A 136 1.52 1.67 2.84
N LEU A 137 0.36 1.31 2.28
CA LEU A 137 0.09 1.48 0.85
C LEU A 137 0.04 2.95 0.44
N SER A 138 -0.58 3.83 1.25
CA SER A 138 -0.56 5.27 1.02
C SER A 138 0.85 5.84 1.04
N ILE A 139 1.71 5.39 1.96
CA ILE A 139 3.12 5.80 2.01
C ILE A 139 3.84 5.38 0.72
N ILE A 140 3.67 4.13 0.28
CA ILE A 140 4.28 3.64 -0.98
C ILE A 140 3.84 4.53 -2.16
N LEU A 141 2.54 4.78 -2.32
CA LEU A 141 2.01 5.60 -3.41
C LEU A 141 2.49 7.06 -3.33
N TYR A 142 2.51 7.62 -2.13
CA TYR A 142 2.98 8.98 -1.87
C TYR A 142 4.41 9.19 -2.37
N HIS A 143 5.29 8.21 -2.16
CA HIS A 143 6.70 8.31 -2.54
C HIS A 143 6.98 8.07 -4.02
N ARG A 144 6.06 7.43 -4.75
CA ARG A 144 6.19 7.17 -6.20
C ARG A 144 5.93 8.40 -7.06
N PHE A 145 5.33 9.44 -6.50
CA PHE A 145 5.09 10.74 -7.14
C PHE A 145 6.30 11.69 -7.00
#